data_AF-M4IV56-F1
#
_entry.id   AF-M4IV56-F1
#
_cell.length_a   1.000
_cell.length_b   1.000
_cell.length_c   1.000
_cell.angle_alpha   90.00
_cell.angle_beta   90.00
_cell.angle_gamma   90.00
#
_symmetry.space_group_name_H-M   'P 1'
#
loop_
_entity.id
_entity.type
_entity.pdbx_description
1 polymer ?
#
loop_
_entity_poly.entity_id
_entity_poly.type
_entity_poly.pdbx_seq_one_letter_code
_entity_poly.pdbx_strand_id
1 'polypeptide(L)' 'MYNNLRNQWIWGFTYGAENWNGRLAMLAFFIIFMLEFVTSEPIILLLGF' A
#
# COMPACT_ATOMS: atom_id res chain seq x y z
N MET A 1 -13.43 29.01 4.53
CA MET A 1 -12.25 29.03 3.64
C MET A 1 -11.76 27.60 3.47
N TYR A 2 -11.92 27.02 2.28
CA TYR A 2 -11.43 25.67 1.98
C TYR A 2 -9.92 25.76 1.82
N ASN A 3 -9.17 25.46 2.88
CA ASN A 3 -7.72 25.44 2.82
C ASN A 3 -7.30 24.34 1.83
N ASN A 4 -6.70 24.75 0.71
CA ASN A 4 -6.09 23.93 -0.33
C ASN A 4 -4.88 23.13 0.22
N LEU A 5 -5.12 22.26 1.19
CA LEU A 5 -4.12 21.30 1.73
C LEU A 5 -4.15 19.97 0.95
N ARG A 6 -4.91 19.92 -0.16
CA ARG A 6 -4.89 18.78 -1.09
C ARG A 6 -3.47 18.68 -1.65
N ASN A 7 -2.82 17.55 -1.38
CA ASN A 7 -1.44 17.25 -1.82
C ASN A 7 -0.32 17.94 -1.04
N GLN A 8 -0.56 18.37 0.21
CA GLN A 8 0.55 18.62 1.11
C GLN A 8 1.06 17.31 1.68
N TRP A 9 2.36 17.05 1.53
CA TRP A 9 3.01 15.90 2.12
C TRP A 9 3.17 16.12 3.62
N ILE A 10 2.13 15.79 4.36
CA ILE A 10 2.05 15.96 5.81
C ILE A 10 2.29 14.59 6.44
N TRP A 11 3.38 14.48 7.19
CA TRP A 11 3.69 13.29 7.97
C TRP A 11 2.76 13.18 9.18
N GLY A 12 2.25 11.97 9.43
CA GLY A 12 1.32 11.66 10.51
C GLY A 12 0.06 10.92 10.02
N PHE A 13 -0.83 10.57 10.96
CA PHE A 13 -2.12 9.96 10.67
C PHE A 13 -3.12 11.01 10.15
N THR A 14 -2.85 11.50 8.94
CA THR A 14 -3.74 12.41 8.24
C THR A 14 -4.59 11.66 7.22
N TYR A 15 -5.78 12.19 6.92
CA TYR A 15 -6.67 11.61 5.91
C TYR A 15 -5.98 11.40 4.55
N GLY A 16 -5.05 12.27 4.17
CA GLY A 16 -4.26 12.14 2.96
C GLY A 16 -3.31 10.93 3.01
N ALA A 17 -2.59 10.76 4.12
CA ALA A 17 -1.68 9.63 4.33
C ALA A 17 -2.43 8.30 4.41
N GLU A 18 -3.56 8.25 5.12
CA GLU A 18 -4.40 7.05 5.22
C GLU A 18 -4.92 6.60 3.84
N ASN A 19 -5.42 7.54 3.03
CA ASN A 19 -5.92 7.22 1.69
C ASN A 19 -4.80 6.78 0.74
N TRP A 20 -3.59 7.35 0.86
CA TRP A 20 -2.43 6.92 0.06
C TRP A 20 -1.93 5.54 0.47
N ASN A 21 -1.78 5.30 1.78
CA ASN A 21 -1.39 4.00 2.32
C ASN A 21 -2.43 2.92 1.96
N GLY A 22 -3.72 3.23 2.01
CA GLY A 22 -4.78 2.30 1.62
C GLY A 22 -4.68 1.88 0.14
N ARG A 23 -4.42 2.83 -0.76
CA ARG A 23 -4.23 2.51 -2.19
C ARG A 23 -3.00 1.66 -2.44
N LEU A 24 -1.88 2.00 -1.80
CA LEU A 24 -0.66 1.19 -1.87
C LEU A 24 -0.90 -0.23 -1.34
N ALA A 25 -1.63 -0.39 -0.24
CA ALA A 25 -1.92 -1.69 0.33
C ALA A 25 -2.75 -2.56 -0.61
N MET A 26 -3.76 -1.99 -1.29
CA MET A 26 -4.55 -2.72 -2.28
C MET A 26 -3.70 -3.18 -3.48
N LEU A 27 -2.79 -2.31 -3.97
CA LEU A 27 -1.87 -2.66 -5.04
C LEU A 27 -0.87 -3.73 -4.61
N ALA A 28 -0.27 -3.59 -3.43
CA ALA A 28 0.66 -4.57 -2.88
C ALA A 28 0.00 -5.94 -2.70
N PHE A 29 -1.24 -5.98 -2.20
CA PHE A 29 -2.01 -7.20 -2.06
C PHE A 29 -2.24 -7.91 -3.40
N PHE A 30 -2.58 -7.15 -4.44
CA PHE A 30 -2.72 -7.71 -5.79
C PHE A 30 -1.39 -8.25 -6.35
N ILE A 31 -0.30 -7.50 -6.15
CA ILE A 31 1.05 -7.91 -6.59
C ILE A 31 1.50 -9.18 -5.87
N ILE A 32 1.19 -9.32 -4.59
CA ILE A 32 1.49 -10.52 -3.79
C ILE A 32 0.89 -11.78 -4.42
N PHE A 33 -0.39 -11.74 -4.80
CA PHE A 33 -1.00 -12.88 -5.50
C PHE A 33 -0.40 -13.15 -6.87
N MET A 34 -0.07 -12.10 -7.62
CA MET A 34 0.60 -12.25 -8.91
C MET A 34 1.97 -12.93 -8.75
N LEU A 35 2.75 -12.56 -7.73
CA LEU A 35 4.04 -13.17 -7.42
C LEU A 35 3.90 -14.62 -6.95
N GLU A 36 2.93 -14.91 -6.10
CA GLU A 36 2.62 -16.28 -5.66
C GLU A 36 2.23 -17.17 -6.85
N PHE A 37 1.44 -16.63 -7.79
CA PHE A 37 1.05 -17.35 -9.00
C PHE A 37 2.24 -17.64 -9.93
N VAL A 38 3.14 -16.67 -10.13
CA VAL A 38 4.30 -16.83 -11.02
C VAL A 38 5.37 -17.74 -10.39
N THR A 39 5.61 -17.60 -9.09
CA THR A 39 6.68 -18.32 -8.36
C THR A 39 6.22 -19.71 -7.93
N SER A 40 4.91 -19.94 -7.78
CA SER A 40 4.31 -21.15 -7.21
C SER A 40 4.79 -21.48 -5.78
N GLU A 41 5.37 -20.49 -5.11
CA GLU A 41 5.83 -20.56 -3.72
C GLU A 41 4.98 -19.61 -2.88
N PRO A 42 4.57 -20.01 -1.66
CA PRO A 42 3.75 -19.16 -0.81
C PRO A 42 4.52 -17.89 -0.43
N ILE A 43 3.83 -16.74 -0.43
CA ILE A 43 4.48 -15.44 -0.15
C ILE A 43 5.16 -15.39 1.24
N ILE A 44 4.72 -16.22 2.17
CA ILE A 44 5.26 -16.32 3.54
C ILE A 44 6.72 -16.77 3.51
N LEU A 45 7.02 -17.74 2.64
CA LEU A 45 8.38 -18.25 2.43
C LEU A 45 9.28 -17.17 1.80
N LEU A 46 8.73 -16.37 0.87
CA LEU A 46 9.44 -15.24 0.28
C LEU A 46 9.77 -14.15 1.32
N LEU A 47 8.90 -13.95 2.31
CA LEU A 47 9.13 -13.03 3.43
C LEU A 47 10.14 -13.58 4.47
N GLY A 48 10.59 -14.84 4.32
CA GLY A 48 11.58 -15.47 5.20
C GLY A 48 11.01 -16.05 6.48
N PHE A 49 9.70 -16.36 6.51
CA PHE A 49 9.04 -17.08 7.59
C PHE A 49 8.76 -18.53 7.17
#